data_AF-A0A2V6RL88-F1
#
_entry.id   AF-A0A2V6RL88-F1
#
_cell.length_a   1.000
_cell.length_b   1.000
_cell.length_c   1.000
_cell.angle_alpha   90.00
_cell.angle_beta   90.00
_cell.angle_gamma   90.00
#
_symmetry.space_group_name_H-M   'P 1'
#
loop_
_entity.id
_entity.type
_entity.pdbx_description
1 polymer ?
#
loop_
_entity_poly.entity_id
_entity_poly.type
_entity_poly.pdbx_seq_one_letter_code
_entity_poly.pdbx_strand_id
1 'polypeptide(L)' 'MRQAVEPGSVAVHVPVLLDEVLFLLRPRRGGWVIDGTVGMGGHAEAMLERTPVEVRL' A
#
# COMPACT_ATOMS: atom_id res chain seq x y z
N MET A 1 -12.30 -11.56 4.02
CA MET A 1 -13.30 -10.65 4.63
C MET A 1 -12.59 -9.93 5.78
N ARG A 2 -12.22 -8.66 5.62
CA ARG A 2 -11.60 -7.87 6.70
C ARG A 2 -12.73 -7.32 7.59
N GLN A 3 -12.58 -7.48 8.91
CA GLN A 3 -13.62 -7.23 9.91
C GLN A 3 -14.06 -5.76 9.95
N ALA A 4 -15.33 -5.55 10.27
CA ALA A 4 -15.88 -4.23 10.60
C ALA A 4 -15.32 -3.74 11.94
N VAL A 5 -15.05 -2.44 12.02
CA VAL A 5 -14.44 -1.77 13.17
C VAL A 5 -15.54 -1.26 14.10
N GLU A 6 -15.48 -1.61 15.40
CA GLU A 6 -16.44 -1.18 16.42
C GLU A 6 -16.31 0.33 16.76
N PRO A 7 -17.41 1.05 17.06
CA PRO A 7 -17.37 2.47 17.36
C PRO A 7 -16.58 2.74 18.66
N GLY A 8 -15.52 3.54 18.60
CA GLY A 8 -14.63 3.85 19.74
C GLY A 8 -13.31 3.09 19.74
N SER A 9 -13.10 2.17 18.80
CA SER A 9 -11.77 1.64 18.51
C SER A 9 -11.00 2.61 17.60
N VAL A 10 -9.66 2.64 17.73
CA VAL A 10 -8.81 3.41 16.79
C VAL A 10 -9.11 2.88 15.40
N ALA A 11 -9.75 3.70 14.56
CA ALA A 11 -10.14 3.28 13.22
C ALA A 11 -8.89 2.79 12.47
N VAL A 12 -8.83 1.49 12.18
CA VAL A 12 -7.71 0.92 11.41
C VAL A 12 -7.81 1.52 10.01
N HIS A 13 -6.81 2.29 9.63
CA HIS A 13 -6.74 2.82 8.27
C HIS A 13 -6.53 1.67 7.30
N VAL A 14 -7.49 1.49 6.39
CA VAL A 14 -7.39 0.50 5.32
C VAL A 14 -7.13 1.25 4.01
N PRO A 15 -6.01 0.96 3.30
CA PRO A 15 -5.74 1.56 2.00
C PRO A 15 -6.85 1.23 1.01
N VAL A 16 -7.43 2.27 0.41
CA VAL A 16 -8.51 2.14 -0.56
C VAL A 16 -7.97 1.59 -1.88
N LEU A 17 -8.66 0.62 -2.48
CA LEU A 17 -8.29 -0.03 -3.76
C LEU A 17 -6.86 -0.63 -3.77
N LEU A 18 -6.47 -1.23 -2.64
CA LEU A 18 -5.11 -1.72 -2.47
C LEU A 18 -4.67 -2.71 -3.56
N ASP A 19 -5.49 -3.74 -3.83
CA ASP A 19 -5.12 -4.79 -4.76
C ASP A 19 -5.05 -4.28 -6.22
N GLU A 20 -5.93 -3.36 -6.59
CA GLU A 20 -5.93 -2.71 -7.90
C GLU A 20 -4.68 -1.83 -8.09
N VAL A 21 -4.32 -1.03 -7.09
CA VAL A 21 -3.12 -0.18 -7.12
C VAL A 21 -1.88 -1.05 -7.28
N LEU A 22 -1.77 -2.11 -6.47
CA LEU A 22 -0.65 -3.03 -6.57
C LEU A 22 -0.61 -3.72 -7.93
N PHE A 23 -1.74 -4.18 -8.46
CA PHE A 23 -1.78 -4.84 -9.77
C PHE A 23 -1.32 -3.91 -10.90
N LEU A 24 -1.83 -2.68 -10.93
CA LEU A 24 -1.58 -1.73 -12.02
C LEU A 24 -0.19 -1.11 -11.96
N LEU A 25 0.32 -0.84 -10.76
CA LEU A 25 1.57 -0.09 -10.57
C LEU A 25 2.78 -0.98 -10.25
N ARG A 26 2.60 -2.29 -10.01
CA ARG A 26 3.68 -3.21 -9.62
C ARG A 26 4.91 -3.05 -10.54
N PRO A 27 6.04 -2.56 -10.01
CA PRO A 27 7.30 -2.55 -10.72
C PRO A 27 7.72 -3.96 -11.11
N ARG A 28 8.09 -4.16 -12.38
CA ARG A 28 8.54 -5.46 -12.91
C ARG A 28 10.04 -5.69 -12.78
N ARG A 29 10.78 -4.68 -12.31
CA ARG A 29 12.24 -4.62 -12.15
C ARG A 29 12.55 -3.57 -11.09
N GLY A 30 13.78 -3.59 -10.58
CA GLY A 30 14.26 -2.58 -9.63
C GLY A 30 14.17 -1.15 -10.18
N GLY A 31 14.19 -0.17 -9.28
CA GLY A 31 14.03 1.24 -9.63
C GLY A 31 13.32 2.04 -8.54
N TRP A 32 12.95 3.27 -8.87
CA TRP A 32 12.25 4.18 -7.96
C TRP A 32 10.77 4.24 -8.28
N VAL A 33 9.93 4.10 -7.26
CA VAL A 33 8.51 4.44 -7.25
C VAL A 33 8.39 5.75 -6.48
N ILE A 34 7.46 6.62 -6.87
CA ILE A 34 7.19 7.86 -6.16
C ILE A 34 5.73 7.81 -5.72
N ASP A 35 5.50 7.78 -4.41
CA ASP A 35 4.17 8.00 -3.84
C ASP A 35 3.97 9.50 -3.57
N GLY A 36 3.26 10.16 -4.49
CA GLY A 36 2.96 11.60 -4.38
C GLY A 36 1.94 11.94 -3.28
N THR A 37 1.38 10.94 -2.60
CA THR A 37 0.26 11.07 -1.66
C THR A 37 0.40 10.15 -0.45
N VAL A 38 1.64 9.93 0.03
CA VAL A 38 1.98 8.88 1.02
C VAL A 38 0.99 8.74 2.18
N GLY A 39 0.42 9.85 2.69
CA GLY A 39 -0.62 9.81 3.71
C GLY A 39 -0.16 9.06 4.96
N MET A 40 -0.94 8.08 5.42
CA MET A 40 -0.55 7.18 6.52
C MET A 40 0.34 6.00 6.09
N GLY A 41 0.77 5.95 4.83
CA GLY A 41 1.78 5.02 4.32
C GLY A 41 1.27 3.63 3.96
N GLY A 42 -0.03 3.32 4.09
CA GLY A 42 -0.51 1.95 3.88
C GLY A 42 -0.40 1.43 2.44
N HIS A 43 -0.44 2.31 1.41
CA HIS A 43 -0.12 1.91 0.04
C HIS A 43 1.39 1.72 -0.17
N ALA A 44 2.21 2.61 0.38
CA ALA A 44 3.67 2.54 0.32
C ALA A 44 4.22 1.26 0.99
N GLU A 45 3.73 0.93 2.19
CA GLU A 45 4.08 -0.30 2.92
C GLU A 45 3.77 -1.54 2.08
N ALA A 46 2.52 -1.67 1.61
CA ALA A 46 2.10 -2.82 0.84
C ALA A 46 2.82 -2.95 -0.52
N MET A 47 3.23 -1.83 -1.13
CA MET A 47 4.06 -1.83 -2.34
C MET A 47 5.46 -2.39 -2.04
N LEU A 48 6.12 -1.93 -0.99
CA LEU A 48 7.44 -2.44 -0.58
C LEU A 48 7.40 -3.93 -0.21
N GLU A 49 6.34 -4.39 0.46
CA GLU A 49 6.19 -5.80 0.84
C GLU A 49 6.03 -6.75 -0.36
N ARG A 50 5.46 -6.27 -1.47
CA ARG A 50 5.00 -7.10 -2.60
C ARG A 50 5.82 -6.90 -3.88
N THR A 51 6.92 -6.15 -3.81
CA THR A 51 7.79 -5.85 -4.95
C THR A 51 9.21 -6.35 -4.73
N PRO A 52 10.04 -6.47 -5.80
CA PRO A 52 11.43 -6.90 -5.67
C PRO A 52 12.23 -5.97 -4.73
N VAL A 53 13.22 -6.52 -4.03
CA VAL A 53 14.03 -5.78 -3.03
C VAL A 53 14.87 -4.64 -3.64
N GLU A 54 15.05 -4.64 -4.97
CA GLU A 54 15.72 -3.58 -5.70
C GLU A 54 14.82 -2.37 -5.97
N VAL A 55 13.52 -2.47 -5.66
CA VAL A 55 12.58 -1.35 -5.71
C VAL A 55 12.79 -0.45 -4.49
N ARG A 56 12.77 0.86 -4.74
CA ARG A 56 12.85 1.93 -3.74
C ARG A 56 11.60 2.79 -3.89
N LEU A 57 11.07 3.29 -2.77
CA LEU A 57 9.83 4.05 -2.71
C LEU A 57 10.04 5.34 -1.90
#